data_AF-A0A7L0ACQ7-F1
#
_entry.id   AF-A0A7L0ACQ7-F1
#
_cell.length_a   1.000
_cell.length_b   1.000
_cell.length_c   1.000
_cell.angle_alpha   90.00
_cell.angle_beta   90.00
_cell.angle_gamma   90.00
#
_symmetry.space_group_name_H-M   'P 1'
#
loop_
_entity.id
_entity.type
_entity.pdbx_description
1 polymer ?
#
loop_
_entity_poly.entity_id
_entity_poly.type
_entity_poly.pdbx_seq_one_letter_code
_entity_poly.pdbx_strand_id
1 'polypeptide(L)'
;VPLGVFWSIFLGLVWLHLLEVPDPSVVPHYQAGVVAFGLSAIIELLGEPFWVLAQAHLFVRLKVIAESLSVVSKCILTVILVVLYPQWGLYIFSLAQLLYVSVLVTCYVIYFVMFLGSPEATKKSFPVARMTALLPNLVEDETFVNWKEARLTWSFFKQSFLKQILTEGERYVMTFLNVLNFGDQGVYDIVNNLGSLVARFIFLPIEESFYVFFAKVLERGKNVKDQKQDDVAMAANVLELLLKLVLLIGLTITVFGYAYSQLALDIYGGSMLSTGTGPDLLRCYSLYVLFLAINGVTECFTFALMCKEEVDRYNFVMLALSFTFLCISYFLTHWHGSIGFILANCFNMGIRIAHSIHYIYDYFKESTYRPLTGLLPSPFLVLIYIISGVITGFSEVFFCCDKGWMARLIHISVGTLCFAATIITMFCTETKLIHFVRSQ
;
A
#
# COMPACT_ATOMS: atom_id res chain seq x y z
N VAL A 1 -20.23 8.02 18.96
CA VAL A 1 -20.37 9.44 18.56
C VAL A 1 -19.67 10.42 19.50
N PRO A 2 -19.91 10.50 20.83
CA PRO A 2 -19.29 11.54 21.68
C PRO A 2 -17.76 11.52 21.67
N LEU A 3 -17.16 10.32 21.75
CA LEU A 3 -15.70 10.15 21.60
C LEU A 3 -15.20 10.60 20.23
N GLY A 4 -15.97 10.36 19.16
CA GLY A 4 -15.64 10.81 17.81
C GLY A 4 -15.69 12.32 17.66
N VAL A 5 -16.67 12.98 18.28
CA VAL A 5 -16.74 14.46 18.35
C VAL A 5 -15.52 15.00 19.09
N PHE A 6 -15.17 14.42 20.24
CA PHE A 6 -13.97 14.78 20.98
C PHE A 6 -12.71 14.65 20.11
N TRP A 7 -12.50 13.51 19.46
CA TRP A 7 -11.34 13.29 18.61
C TRP A 7 -11.33 14.20 17.37
N SER A 8 -12.47 14.44 16.74
CA SER A 8 -12.58 15.37 15.61
C SER A 8 -12.21 16.79 16.00
N ILE A 9 -12.64 17.26 17.17
CA ILE A 9 -12.30 18.60 17.67
C ILE A 9 -10.83 18.64 18.05
N PHE A 10 -10.36 17.67 18.84
CA PHE A 10 -8.96 17.60 19.29
C PHE A 10 -7.99 17.56 18.11
N LEU A 11 -8.19 16.65 17.17
CA LEU A 11 -7.33 16.55 15.98
C LEU A 11 -7.50 17.75 15.06
N GLY A 12 -8.72 18.29 14.92
CA GLY A 12 -8.95 19.55 14.19
C GLY A 12 -8.12 20.70 14.76
N LEU A 13 -8.08 20.86 16.08
CA LEU A 13 -7.26 21.88 16.74
C LEU A 13 -5.77 21.64 16.52
N VAL A 14 -5.32 20.38 16.53
CA VAL A 14 -3.93 20.02 16.19
C VAL A 14 -3.59 20.47 14.76
N TRP A 15 -4.43 20.16 13.78
CA TRP A 15 -4.22 20.54 12.38
C TRP A 15 -4.33 22.04 12.10
N LEU A 16 -5.07 22.79 12.93
CA LEU A 16 -5.26 24.24 12.77
C LEU A 16 -4.23 25.08 13.52
N HIS A 17 -3.69 24.58 14.64
CA HIS A 17 -2.89 25.39 15.57
C HIS A 17 -1.54 24.79 15.94
N LEU A 18 -1.35 23.47 15.86
CA LEU A 18 -0.11 22.82 16.26
C LEU A 18 0.78 22.46 15.06
N LEU A 19 0.16 21.98 13.97
CA LEU A 19 0.86 21.64 12.73
C LEU A 19 1.08 22.87 11.85
N GLU A 20 2.02 22.76 10.92
CA GLU A 20 2.32 23.82 9.97
C GLU A 20 1.11 24.07 9.07
N VAL A 21 0.59 25.30 9.13
CA VAL A 21 -0.55 25.72 8.31
C VAL A 21 -0.02 26.15 6.94
N PRO A 22 -0.50 25.57 5.83
CA PRO A 22 -0.02 25.92 4.51
C PRO A 22 -0.37 27.37 4.15
N ASP A 23 0.48 27.98 3.33
CA ASP A 23 0.26 29.34 2.84
C ASP A 23 -1.10 29.43 2.11
N PRO A 24 -1.98 30.39 2.46
CA PRO A 24 -3.29 30.58 1.82
C PRO A 24 -3.21 30.79 0.30
N SER A 25 -2.09 31.26 -0.23
CA SER A 25 -1.85 31.40 -1.66
C SER A 25 -1.67 30.07 -2.38
N VAL A 26 -1.20 29.04 -1.66
CA VAL A 26 -0.98 27.68 -2.18
C VAL A 26 -2.16 26.78 -1.90
N VAL A 27 -2.73 26.85 -0.68
CA VAL A 27 -3.88 26.05 -0.26
C VAL A 27 -4.98 26.97 0.29
N PRO A 28 -5.84 27.53 -0.57
CA PRO A 28 -6.93 28.37 -0.11
C PRO A 28 -7.96 27.56 0.69
N HIS A 29 -8.64 28.22 1.62
CA HIS A 29 -9.71 27.64 2.44
C HIS A 29 -9.30 26.43 3.30
N TYR A 30 -8.02 26.32 3.67
CA TYR A 30 -7.50 25.23 4.50
C TYR A 30 -8.33 24.97 5.78
N GLN A 31 -8.64 26.02 6.54
CA GLN A 31 -9.44 25.91 7.77
C GLN A 31 -10.83 25.31 7.51
N ALA A 32 -11.50 25.74 6.45
CA ALA A 32 -12.81 25.20 6.07
C ALA A 32 -12.70 23.72 5.67
N GLY A 33 -11.62 23.32 5.00
CA GLY A 33 -11.34 21.93 4.65
C GLY A 33 -11.16 21.03 5.89
N VAL A 34 -10.37 21.47 6.88
CA VAL A 34 -10.15 20.72 8.12
C VAL A 34 -11.47 20.52 8.88
N VAL A 35 -12.27 21.58 9.01
CA VAL A 35 -13.58 21.51 9.67
C VAL A 35 -14.54 20.60 8.88
N ALA A 36 -14.57 20.69 7.55
CA ALA A 36 -15.42 19.83 6.71
C ALA A 36 -15.05 18.35 6.83
N PHE A 37 -13.75 18.01 6.87
CA PHE A 37 -13.32 16.63 7.11
C PHE A 37 -13.70 16.14 8.52
N GLY A 38 -13.49 16.96 9.55
CA GLY A 38 -13.93 16.62 10.91
C GLY A 38 -15.44 16.38 11.00
N LEU A 39 -16.24 17.26 10.41
CA LEU A 39 -17.70 17.08 10.29
C LEU A 39 -18.05 15.80 9.54
N SER A 40 -17.35 15.50 8.44
CA SER A 40 -17.61 14.28 7.67
C SER A 40 -17.40 13.02 8.50
N ALA A 41 -16.36 12.97 9.33
CA ALA A 41 -16.10 11.85 10.23
C ALA A 41 -17.20 11.70 11.29
N ILE A 42 -17.71 12.80 11.84
CA ILE A 42 -18.83 12.76 12.79
C ILE A 42 -20.10 12.22 12.13
N ILE A 43 -20.40 12.65 10.90
CA ILE A 43 -21.56 12.17 10.13
C ILE A 43 -21.43 10.68 9.81
N GLU A 44 -20.24 10.22 9.42
CA GLU A 44 -19.97 8.81 9.15
C GLU A 44 -20.18 7.95 10.41
N LEU A 45 -19.70 8.41 11.57
CA LEU A 45 -19.93 7.75 12.86
C LEU A 45 -21.41 7.69 13.28
N LEU A 46 -22.24 8.64 12.81
CA LEU A 46 -23.70 8.56 13.00
C LEU A 46 -24.34 7.49 12.09
N GLY A 47 -23.72 7.20 10.95
CA GLY A 47 -24.15 6.15 10.02
C GLY A 47 -23.75 4.74 10.44
N GLU A 48 -22.68 4.60 11.24
CA GLU A 48 -22.06 3.32 11.60
C GLU A 48 -23.02 2.31 12.27
N PRO A 49 -23.92 2.69 13.20
CA PRO A 49 -24.90 1.76 13.75
C PRO A 49 -25.79 1.11 12.68
N PHE A 50 -26.18 1.86 11.66
CA PHE A 50 -26.99 1.34 10.55
C PHE A 50 -26.19 0.39 9.67
N TRP A 51 -24.92 0.71 9.43
CA TRP A 51 -24.01 -0.16 8.69
C TRP A 51 -23.79 -1.49 9.42
N VAL A 52 -23.53 -1.45 10.73
CA VAL A 52 -23.35 -2.65 11.58
C VAL A 52 -24.62 -3.48 11.60
N LEU A 53 -25.79 -2.85 11.76
CA LEU A 53 -27.08 -3.53 11.72
C LEU A 53 -27.34 -4.19 10.36
N ALA A 54 -27.00 -3.49 9.26
CA ALA A 54 -27.10 -4.05 7.91
C ALA A 54 -26.17 -5.26 7.71
N GLN A 55 -24.95 -5.20 8.24
CA GLN A 55 -23.98 -6.29 8.17
C GLN A 55 -24.44 -7.49 9.01
N ALA A 56 -24.93 -7.28 10.23
CA ALA A 56 -25.38 -8.34 11.14
C ALA A 56 -26.57 -9.13 10.57
N HIS A 57 -27.44 -8.46 9.80
CA HIS A 57 -28.59 -9.08 9.15
C HIS A 57 -28.39 -9.39 7.65
N LEU A 58 -27.15 -9.34 7.17
CA LEU A 58 -26.77 -9.71 5.81
C LEU A 58 -27.51 -8.92 4.71
N PHE A 59 -27.80 -7.64 4.93
CA PHE A 59 -28.32 -6.73 3.89
C PHE A 59 -27.23 -6.29 2.92
N VAL A 60 -26.56 -7.26 2.28
CA VAL A 60 -25.43 -7.05 1.38
C VAL A 60 -25.80 -6.15 0.21
N ARG A 61 -27.00 -6.34 -0.37
CA ARG A 61 -27.48 -5.51 -1.49
C ARG A 61 -27.62 -4.03 -1.12
N LEU A 62 -28.15 -3.74 0.08
CA LEU A 62 -28.26 -2.36 0.57
C LEU A 62 -26.86 -1.73 0.67
N LYS A 63 -25.93 -2.44 1.32
CA LYS A 63 -24.55 -1.96 1.51
C LYS A 63 -23.89 -1.65 0.18
N VAL A 64 -23.92 -2.59 -0.76
CA VAL A 64 -23.31 -2.41 -2.10
C VAL A 64 -23.93 -1.21 -2.83
N ILE A 65 -25.26 -1.07 -2.82
CA ILE A 65 -25.93 0.06 -3.50
C ILE A 65 -25.59 1.39 -2.83
N ALA A 66 -25.68 1.47 -1.50
CA ALA A 66 -25.43 2.69 -0.75
C ALA A 66 -23.96 3.14 -0.89
N GLU A 67 -23.00 2.22 -0.74
CA GLU A 67 -21.58 2.50 -0.93
C GLU A 67 -21.30 2.93 -2.39
N SER A 68 -21.82 2.19 -3.38
CA SER A 68 -21.60 2.53 -4.80
C SER A 68 -22.17 3.90 -5.16
N LEU A 69 -23.41 4.22 -4.74
CA LEU A 69 -24.04 5.51 -5.01
C LEU A 69 -23.25 6.65 -4.36
N SER A 70 -22.78 6.45 -3.13
CA SER A 70 -21.99 7.45 -2.41
C SER A 70 -20.65 7.70 -3.09
N VAL A 71 -19.92 6.64 -3.47
CA VAL A 71 -18.64 6.75 -4.20
C VAL A 71 -18.84 7.44 -5.54
N VAL A 72 -19.84 7.04 -6.33
CA VAL A 72 -20.12 7.66 -7.64
C VAL A 72 -20.46 9.13 -7.48
N SER A 73 -21.29 9.49 -6.49
CA SER A 73 -21.63 10.89 -6.20
C SER A 73 -20.40 11.71 -5.82
N LYS A 74 -19.52 11.16 -4.96
CA LYS A 74 -18.24 11.77 -4.59
C LYS A 74 -17.36 12.01 -5.81
N CYS A 75 -17.18 11.00 -6.66
CA CYS A 75 -16.35 11.09 -7.85
C CYS A 75 -16.87 12.13 -8.84
N ILE A 76 -18.18 12.12 -9.13
CA ILE A 76 -18.80 13.09 -10.03
C ILE A 76 -18.58 14.52 -9.50
N LEU A 77 -18.87 14.75 -8.21
CA LEU A 77 -18.69 16.08 -7.62
C LEU A 77 -17.22 16.51 -7.65
N THR A 78 -16.29 15.60 -7.31
CA THR A 78 -14.85 15.88 -7.33
C THR A 78 -14.41 16.29 -8.74
N VAL A 79 -14.78 15.52 -9.77
CA VAL A 79 -14.40 15.81 -11.16
C VAL A 79 -14.97 17.15 -11.62
N ILE A 80 -16.26 17.41 -11.38
CA ILE A 80 -16.91 18.67 -11.77
C ILE A 80 -16.19 19.85 -11.11
N LEU A 81 -15.97 19.79 -9.79
CA LEU A 81 -15.38 20.90 -9.06
C LEU A 81 -13.89 21.11 -9.37
N VAL A 82 -13.11 20.04 -9.57
CA VAL A 82 -11.70 20.15 -9.96
C VAL A 82 -11.56 20.79 -11.34
N VAL A 83 -12.45 20.46 -12.27
CA VAL A 83 -12.45 21.07 -13.62
C VAL A 83 -12.86 22.54 -13.59
N LEU A 84 -13.85 22.90 -12.77
CA LEU A 84 -14.35 24.27 -12.69
C LEU A 84 -13.47 25.20 -11.83
N TYR A 85 -12.92 24.69 -10.73
CA TYR A 85 -12.21 25.47 -9.70
C TYR A 85 -10.92 24.75 -9.23
N PRO A 86 -9.92 24.53 -10.11
CA PRO A 86 -8.74 23.72 -9.80
C PRO A 86 -7.91 24.26 -8.61
N GLN A 87 -8.03 25.55 -8.30
CA GLN A 87 -7.31 26.21 -7.21
C GLN A 87 -7.80 25.81 -5.81
N TRP A 88 -9.00 25.22 -5.68
CA TRP A 88 -9.62 24.89 -4.39
C TRP A 88 -9.45 23.41 -3.99
N GLY A 89 -8.38 22.76 -4.45
CA GLY A 89 -8.18 21.31 -4.35
C GLY A 89 -8.61 20.70 -3.00
N LEU A 90 -7.99 21.11 -1.88
CA LEU A 90 -8.31 20.57 -0.55
C LEU A 90 -9.79 20.77 -0.17
N TYR A 91 -10.33 21.96 -0.42
CA TYR A 91 -11.73 22.27 -0.12
C TYR A 91 -12.69 21.39 -0.93
N ILE A 92 -12.40 21.18 -2.22
CA ILE A 92 -13.17 20.31 -3.10
C ILE A 92 -13.20 18.87 -2.58
N PHE A 93 -12.05 18.31 -2.21
CA PHE A 93 -11.98 16.96 -1.65
C PHE A 93 -12.74 16.84 -0.33
N SER A 94 -12.68 17.86 0.53
CA SER A 94 -13.42 17.88 1.79
C SER A 94 -14.94 17.96 1.58
N LEU A 95 -15.40 18.76 0.62
CA LEU A 95 -16.82 18.88 0.26
C LEU A 95 -17.34 17.59 -0.39
N ALA A 96 -16.53 16.97 -1.26
CA ALA A 96 -16.86 15.68 -1.86
C ALA A 96 -16.94 14.56 -0.82
N GLN A 97 -16.05 14.56 0.19
CA GLN A 97 -16.14 13.64 1.32
C GLN A 97 -17.40 13.89 2.16
N LEU A 98 -17.77 15.15 2.39
CA LEU A 98 -18.99 15.49 3.10
C LEU A 98 -20.25 15.00 2.34
N LEU A 99 -20.26 15.16 1.01
CA LEU A 99 -21.33 14.61 0.16
C LEU A 99 -21.38 13.09 0.25
N TYR A 100 -20.23 12.42 0.16
CA TYR A 100 -20.11 10.97 0.27
C TYR A 100 -20.80 10.45 1.55
N VAL A 101 -20.38 10.95 2.71
CA VAL A 101 -20.92 10.47 4.00
C VAL A 101 -22.40 10.83 4.17
N SER A 102 -22.83 11.98 3.64
CA SER A 102 -24.22 12.42 3.71
C SER A 102 -25.14 11.55 2.86
N VAL A 103 -24.72 11.19 1.64
CA VAL A 103 -25.46 10.26 0.78
C VAL A 103 -25.52 8.88 1.43
N LEU A 104 -24.39 8.39 1.96
CA LEU A 104 -24.30 7.07 2.60
C LEU A 104 -25.27 6.96 3.79
N VAL A 105 -25.20 7.91 4.72
CA VAL A 105 -26.05 7.93 5.92
C VAL A 105 -27.52 8.11 5.52
N THR A 106 -27.81 9.00 4.56
CA THR A 106 -29.18 9.19 4.05
C THR A 106 -29.75 7.91 3.45
N CYS A 107 -28.97 7.16 2.66
CA CYS A 107 -29.40 5.88 2.11
C CYS A 107 -29.76 4.87 3.21
N TYR A 108 -28.93 4.75 4.25
CA TYR A 108 -29.22 3.87 5.37
C TYR A 108 -30.46 4.30 6.15
N VAL A 109 -30.56 5.60 6.47
CA VAL A 109 -31.71 6.17 7.18
C VAL A 109 -33.00 5.91 6.39
N ILE A 110 -33.03 6.28 5.10
CA ILE A 110 -34.21 6.06 4.25
C ILE A 110 -34.58 4.57 4.22
N TYR A 111 -33.61 3.68 4.01
CA TYR A 111 -33.88 2.24 3.96
C TYR A 111 -34.48 1.74 5.27
N PHE A 112 -33.87 2.07 6.41
CA PHE A 112 -34.36 1.59 7.71
C PHE A 112 -35.68 2.23 8.12
N VAL A 113 -35.95 3.51 7.80
CA VAL A 113 -37.29 4.12 7.98
C VAL A 113 -38.34 3.29 7.23
N MET A 114 -38.09 2.99 5.94
CA MET A 114 -39.04 2.25 5.11
C MET A 114 -39.16 0.79 5.52
N PHE A 115 -38.04 0.14 5.87
CA PHE A 115 -37.99 -1.27 6.21
C PHE A 115 -38.65 -1.56 7.56
N LEU A 116 -38.38 -0.76 8.60
CA LEU A 116 -38.92 -0.98 9.94
C LEU A 116 -40.45 -0.83 10.01
N GLY A 117 -41.05 -0.09 9.08
CA GLY A 117 -42.51 0.01 8.91
C GLY A 117 -43.13 -1.04 7.99
N SER A 118 -42.33 -1.91 7.38
CA SER A 118 -42.77 -2.88 6.39
C SER A 118 -43.24 -4.21 7.01
N PRO A 119 -44.20 -4.93 6.38
CA PRO A 119 -44.61 -6.26 6.84
C PRO A 119 -43.46 -7.28 6.79
N GLU A 120 -42.42 -7.02 5.99
CA GLU A 120 -41.25 -7.88 5.86
C GLU A 120 -40.37 -7.85 7.13
N ALA A 121 -40.24 -6.69 7.79
CA ALA A 121 -39.52 -6.57 9.06
C ALA A 121 -40.24 -7.33 10.19
N THR A 122 -41.58 -7.22 10.24
CA THR A 122 -42.41 -7.96 11.20
C THR A 122 -42.31 -9.47 10.97
N LYS A 123 -42.30 -9.90 9.71
CA LYS A 123 -42.13 -11.32 9.33
C LYS A 123 -40.76 -11.88 9.69
N LYS A 124 -39.71 -11.04 9.66
CA LYS A 124 -38.33 -11.40 10.03
C LYS A 124 -38.04 -11.26 11.54
N SER A 125 -39.03 -10.92 12.36
CA SER A 125 -38.89 -10.67 13.80
C SER A 125 -37.69 -9.77 14.12
N PHE A 126 -37.56 -8.67 13.37
CA PHE A 126 -36.41 -7.78 13.47
C PHE A 126 -36.32 -7.16 14.88
N PRO A 127 -35.13 -7.15 15.52
CA PRO A 127 -34.99 -6.80 16.94
C PRO A 127 -35.21 -5.32 17.25
N VAL A 128 -35.17 -4.46 16.23
CA VAL A 128 -35.38 -3.02 16.35
C VAL A 128 -36.77 -2.68 15.82
N ALA A 129 -37.63 -2.06 16.62
CA ALA A 129 -38.99 -1.70 16.19
C ALA A 129 -39.09 -0.29 15.58
N ARG A 130 -38.20 0.63 15.97
CA ARG A 130 -38.19 2.03 15.52
C ARG A 130 -36.76 2.55 15.48
N MET A 131 -36.50 3.52 14.59
CA MET A 131 -35.18 4.18 14.52
C MET A 131 -34.77 4.88 15.82
N THR A 132 -35.74 5.36 16.60
CA THR A 132 -35.46 5.97 17.91
C THR A 132 -34.88 4.97 18.93
N ALA A 133 -35.07 3.66 18.72
CA ALA A 133 -34.46 2.64 19.58
C ALA A 133 -32.95 2.46 19.34
N LEU A 134 -32.42 3.02 18.25
CA LEU A 134 -30.97 3.08 17.99
C LEU A 134 -30.31 4.32 18.63
N LEU A 135 -31.11 5.25 19.14
CA LEU A 135 -30.61 6.38 19.92
C LEU A 135 -30.40 5.97 21.37
N PRO A 136 -29.46 6.60 22.09
CA PRO A 136 -29.25 6.32 23.50
C PRO A 136 -30.54 6.58 24.28
N ASN A 137 -31.14 5.53 24.82
CA ASN A 137 -32.27 5.63 25.74
C ASN A 137 -31.75 5.83 27.16
N LEU A 138 -32.10 6.95 27.79
CA LEU A 138 -31.95 7.11 29.23
C LEU A 138 -33.09 6.33 29.91
N VAL A 139 -32.88 5.03 30.13
CA VAL A 139 -33.75 4.22 30.98
C VAL A 139 -33.27 4.42 32.42
N GLU A 140 -34.18 4.78 33.33
CA GLU A 140 -33.85 5.18 34.71
C GLU A 140 -33.21 4.06 35.56
N ASP A 141 -33.31 2.78 35.15
CA ASP A 141 -32.87 1.60 35.91
C ASP A 141 -31.74 0.77 35.28
N GLU A 142 -31.22 1.15 34.10
CA GLU A 142 -30.05 0.49 33.50
C GLU A 142 -28.83 1.41 33.49
N THR A 143 -27.64 0.85 33.73
CA THR A 143 -26.39 1.61 33.63
C THR A 143 -26.28 2.20 32.22
N PHE A 144 -26.15 3.53 32.11
CA PHE A 144 -25.99 4.27 30.84
C PHE A 144 -24.94 3.67 29.89
N VAL A 145 -23.94 2.96 30.45
CA VAL A 145 -22.94 2.20 29.70
C VAL A 145 -22.84 0.78 30.24
N ASN A 146 -22.99 -0.22 29.37
CA ASN A 146 -22.63 -1.59 29.68
C ASN A 146 -21.10 -1.72 29.79
N TRP A 147 -20.59 -1.80 31.02
CA TRP A 147 -19.15 -1.83 31.29
C TRP A 147 -18.42 -3.03 30.68
N LYS A 148 -19.09 -4.16 30.49
CA LYS A 148 -18.50 -5.35 29.86
C LYS A 148 -18.24 -5.10 28.38
N GLU A 149 -19.23 -4.57 27.68
CA GLU A 149 -19.13 -4.19 26.28
C GLU A 149 -18.17 -3.02 26.10
N ALA A 150 -18.20 -2.02 26.98
CA ALA A 150 -17.27 -0.90 26.94
C ALA A 150 -15.80 -1.34 27.09
N ARG A 151 -15.51 -2.31 27.98
CA ARG A 151 -14.17 -2.88 28.13
C ARG A 151 -13.73 -3.65 26.88
N LEU A 152 -14.64 -4.36 26.23
CA LEU A 152 -14.37 -5.05 24.97
C LEU A 152 -14.11 -4.05 23.83
N THR A 153 -14.97 -3.04 23.67
CA THR A 153 -14.83 -1.95 22.70
C THR A 153 -13.52 -1.20 22.90
N TRP A 154 -13.11 -0.95 24.15
CA TRP A 154 -11.82 -0.34 24.46
C TRP A 154 -10.63 -1.22 24.04
N SER A 155 -10.77 -2.54 24.15
CA SER A 155 -9.74 -3.48 23.70
C SER A 155 -9.61 -3.47 22.17
N PHE A 156 -10.73 -3.45 21.44
CA PHE A 156 -10.72 -3.30 19.98
C PHE A 156 -10.22 -1.93 19.54
N PHE A 157 -10.57 -0.85 20.26
CA PHE A 157 -10.04 0.47 19.99
C PHE A 157 -8.51 0.50 20.09
N LYS A 158 -7.94 -0.07 21.16
CA LYS A 158 -6.48 -0.20 21.32
C LYS A 158 -5.84 -0.99 20.18
N GLN A 159 -6.45 -2.10 19.78
CA GLN A 159 -5.96 -2.92 18.67
C GLN A 159 -5.99 -2.15 17.35
N SER A 160 -7.09 -1.46 17.04
CA SER A 160 -7.23 -0.65 15.83
C SER A 160 -6.28 0.55 15.84
N PHE A 161 -6.08 1.20 16.99
CA PHE A 161 -5.14 2.31 17.14
C PHE A 161 -3.68 1.85 16.95
N LEU A 162 -3.30 0.73 17.55
CA LEU A 162 -1.98 0.14 17.35
C LEU A 162 -1.79 -0.26 15.88
N LYS A 163 -2.80 -0.89 15.26
CA LYS A 163 -2.77 -1.23 13.85
C LYS A 163 -2.56 0.01 12.98
N GLN A 164 -3.28 1.09 13.26
CA GLN A 164 -3.16 2.35 12.55
C GLN A 164 -1.74 2.94 12.63
N ILE A 165 -1.10 2.92 13.80
CA ILE A 165 0.30 3.38 13.95
C ILE A 165 1.26 2.49 13.16
N LEU A 166 1.05 1.17 13.17
CA LEU A 166 1.91 0.23 12.45
C LEU A 166 1.76 0.33 10.94
N THR A 167 0.56 0.63 10.43
CA THR A 167 0.29 0.73 8.98
C THR A 167 0.54 2.11 8.40
N GLU A 168 0.20 3.18 9.13
CA GLU A 168 0.30 4.56 8.66
C GLU A 168 1.43 5.34 9.34
N GLY A 169 2.33 4.64 10.04
CA GLY A 169 3.48 5.24 10.73
C GLY A 169 4.34 6.11 9.82
N GLU A 170 4.54 5.68 8.57
CA GLU A 170 5.19 6.45 7.52
C GLU A 170 4.51 7.81 7.28
N ARG A 171 3.18 7.83 7.14
CA ARG A 171 2.43 9.09 6.96
C ARG A 171 2.47 9.97 8.19
N TYR A 172 2.50 9.36 9.38
CA TYR A 172 2.67 10.12 10.62
C TYR A 172 4.05 10.78 10.73
N VAL A 173 5.12 10.10 10.30
CA VAL A 173 6.45 10.72 10.21
C VAL A 173 6.43 11.92 9.26
N MET A 174 5.83 11.75 8.07
CA MET A 174 5.72 12.85 7.09
C MET A 174 4.90 14.03 7.62
N THR A 175 3.80 13.76 8.33
CA THR A 175 2.87 14.80 8.81
C THR A 175 3.33 15.51 10.07
N PHE A 176 3.84 14.78 11.07
CA PHE A 176 4.10 15.35 12.41
C PHE A 176 5.52 15.87 12.60
N LEU A 177 6.48 15.41 11.81
CA LEU A 177 7.88 15.80 11.97
C LEU A 177 8.31 16.90 10.97
N ASN A 178 7.37 17.40 10.14
CA ASN A 178 7.59 18.43 9.11
C ASN A 178 8.87 18.22 8.27
N VAL A 179 9.24 16.97 8.03
CA VAL A 179 10.51 16.64 7.36
C VAL A 179 10.42 16.89 5.84
N LEU A 180 9.20 16.99 5.31
CA LEU A 180 8.90 17.23 3.89
C LEU A 180 7.88 18.34 3.75
N ASN A 181 8.07 19.23 2.78
CA ASN A 181 7.06 20.21 2.38
C ASN A 181 5.84 19.49 1.76
N PHE A 182 4.64 20.06 1.89
CA PHE A 182 3.39 19.54 1.33
C PHE A 182 3.48 19.21 -0.17
N GLY A 183 4.21 20.01 -0.94
CA GLY A 183 4.45 19.74 -2.36
C GLY A 183 5.20 18.44 -2.59
N ASP A 184 6.31 18.22 -1.87
CA ASP A 184 7.12 17.00 -1.96
C ASP A 184 6.36 15.77 -1.43
N GLN A 185 5.52 15.94 -0.41
CA GLN A 185 4.63 14.87 0.07
C GLN A 185 3.64 14.44 -1.02
N GLY A 186 3.05 15.40 -1.74
CA GLY A 186 2.15 15.10 -2.86
C GLY A 186 2.84 14.38 -4.02
N VAL A 187 4.04 14.82 -4.40
CA VAL A 187 4.85 14.15 -5.44
C VAL A 187 5.26 12.75 -4.97
N TYR A 188 5.70 12.60 -3.71
CA TYR A 188 6.02 11.32 -3.11
C TYR A 188 4.84 10.36 -3.14
N ASP A 189 3.64 10.80 -2.73
CA ASP A 189 2.43 9.96 -2.73
C ASP A 189 2.05 9.50 -4.14
N ILE A 190 2.19 10.36 -5.15
CA ILE A 190 1.93 9.99 -6.54
C ILE A 190 2.96 8.94 -7.01
N VAL A 191 4.25 9.19 -6.77
CA VAL A 191 5.32 8.25 -7.15
C VAL A 191 5.17 6.92 -6.41
N ASN A 192 4.84 6.92 -5.12
CA ASN A 192 4.63 5.72 -4.32
C ASN A 192 3.43 4.91 -4.85
N ASN A 193 2.33 5.57 -5.21
CA ASN A 193 1.18 4.89 -5.80
C ASN A 193 1.47 4.34 -7.20
N LEU A 194 2.22 5.06 -8.04
CA LEU A 194 2.61 4.61 -9.38
C LEU A 194 3.62 3.46 -9.30
N GLY A 195 4.66 3.61 -8.49
CA GLY A 195 5.73 2.63 -8.34
C GLY A 195 5.25 1.33 -7.68
N SER A 196 4.32 1.40 -6.72
CA SER A 196 3.76 0.20 -6.06
C SER A 196 2.82 -0.61 -6.95
N LEU A 197 2.43 -0.15 -8.16
CA LEU A 197 1.54 -0.90 -9.05
C LEU A 197 2.10 -2.28 -9.42
N VAL A 198 3.40 -2.36 -9.71
CA VAL A 198 4.07 -3.63 -10.01
C VAL A 198 3.98 -4.58 -8.81
N ALA A 199 4.25 -4.07 -7.61
CA ALA A 199 4.15 -4.87 -6.39
C ALA A 199 2.71 -5.36 -6.17
N ARG A 200 1.70 -4.49 -6.36
CA ARG A 200 0.28 -4.82 -6.16
C ARG A 200 -0.27 -5.81 -7.19
N PHE A 201 0.11 -5.68 -8.46
CA PHE A 201 -0.47 -6.47 -9.55
C PHE A 201 0.34 -7.69 -9.95
N ILE A 202 1.64 -7.72 -9.67
CA ILE A 202 2.54 -8.81 -10.05
C ILE A 202 3.03 -9.55 -8.80
N PHE A 203 3.71 -8.86 -7.88
CA PHE A 203 4.38 -9.55 -6.76
C PHE A 203 3.40 -10.07 -5.72
N LEU A 204 2.38 -9.30 -5.34
CA LEU A 204 1.41 -9.69 -4.33
C LEU A 204 0.63 -10.98 -4.71
N PRO A 205 0.08 -11.13 -5.94
CA PRO A 205 -0.54 -12.39 -6.34
C PRO A 205 0.42 -13.58 -6.36
N ILE A 206 1.68 -13.36 -6.75
CA ILE A 206 2.74 -14.39 -6.70
C ILE A 206 2.98 -14.79 -5.24
N GLU A 207 3.14 -13.81 -4.35
CA GLU A 207 3.39 -14.02 -2.93
C GLU A 207 2.28 -14.86 -2.28
N GLU A 208 1.02 -14.47 -2.47
CA GLU A 208 -0.13 -15.18 -1.89
C GLU A 208 -0.27 -16.60 -2.44
N SER A 209 -0.09 -16.79 -3.75
CA SER A 209 -0.20 -18.10 -4.39
C SER A 209 0.89 -19.06 -3.92
N PHE A 210 2.13 -18.59 -3.86
CA PHE A 210 3.26 -19.43 -3.47
C PHE A 210 3.37 -19.63 -1.96
N TYR A 211 2.89 -18.69 -1.15
CA TYR A 211 2.68 -18.93 0.29
C TYR A 211 1.80 -20.16 0.51
N VAL A 212 0.65 -20.24 -0.17
CA VAL A 212 -0.26 -21.39 -0.07
C VAL A 212 0.39 -22.67 -0.60
N PHE A 213 1.15 -22.59 -1.68
CA PHE A 213 1.91 -23.73 -2.21
C PHE A 213 2.91 -24.27 -1.17
N PHE A 214 3.80 -23.42 -0.65
CA PHE A 214 4.81 -23.86 0.32
C PHE A 214 4.19 -24.40 1.61
N ALA A 215 3.12 -23.77 2.09
CA ALA A 215 2.42 -24.22 3.30
C ALA A 215 1.68 -25.56 3.13
N LYS A 216 1.41 -25.99 1.88
CA LYS A 216 0.80 -27.29 1.58
C LYS A 216 1.84 -28.38 1.29
N VAL A 217 2.94 -28.02 0.66
CA VAL A 217 4.01 -28.95 0.27
C VAL A 217 4.92 -29.28 1.45
N LEU A 218 5.21 -28.29 2.29
CA LEU A 218 6.10 -28.45 3.44
C LEU A 218 5.31 -28.35 4.75
N GLU A 219 5.72 -29.15 5.72
CA GLU A 219 5.12 -29.13 7.05
C GLU A 219 5.78 -28.04 7.92
N ARG A 220 4.94 -27.20 8.54
CA ARG A 220 5.41 -26.13 9.45
C ARG A 220 6.19 -26.71 10.63
N GLY A 221 7.29 -26.04 10.98
CA GLY A 221 8.07 -26.37 12.17
C GLY A 221 8.96 -27.60 12.09
N LYS A 222 8.95 -28.32 10.96
CA LYS A 222 9.78 -29.50 10.76
C LYS A 222 11.07 -29.15 10.03
N ASN A 223 12.18 -29.72 10.49
CA ASN A 223 13.47 -29.60 9.82
C ASN A 223 13.45 -30.32 8.46
N VAL A 224 14.34 -29.92 7.55
CA VAL A 224 14.44 -30.51 6.21
C VAL A 224 14.64 -32.03 6.21
N LYS A 225 15.33 -32.58 7.23
CA LYS A 225 15.57 -34.03 7.35
C LYS A 225 14.32 -34.84 7.69
N ASP A 226 13.36 -34.22 8.38
CA ASP A 226 12.14 -34.87 8.88
C ASP A 226 10.99 -34.78 7.87
N GLN A 227 11.25 -34.21 6.70
CA GLN A 227 10.29 -34.03 5.61
C GLN A 227 10.58 -35.00 4.46
N LYS A 228 9.56 -35.23 3.63
CA LYS A 228 9.71 -36.03 2.41
C LYS A 228 10.68 -35.33 1.46
N GLN A 229 11.76 -36.01 1.10
CA GLN A 229 12.84 -35.40 0.32
C GLN A 229 12.39 -34.94 -1.08
N ASP A 230 11.39 -35.60 -1.66
CA ASP A 230 10.79 -35.19 -2.95
C ASP A 230 10.04 -33.85 -2.83
N ASP A 231 9.31 -33.65 -1.73
CA ASP A 231 8.56 -32.40 -1.47
C ASP A 231 9.54 -31.25 -1.18
N VAL A 232 10.62 -31.51 -0.43
CA VAL A 232 11.71 -30.56 -0.21
C VAL A 232 12.39 -30.18 -1.52
N ALA A 233 12.69 -31.15 -2.38
CA ALA A 233 13.30 -30.92 -3.69
C ALA A 233 12.42 -30.03 -4.57
N MET A 234 11.11 -30.33 -4.60
CA MET A 234 10.13 -29.55 -5.34
C MET A 234 10.06 -28.11 -4.82
N ALA A 235 9.94 -27.93 -3.51
CA ALA A 235 9.86 -26.62 -2.90
C ALA A 235 11.15 -25.80 -3.11
N ALA A 236 12.33 -26.43 -3.00
CA ALA A 236 13.60 -25.77 -3.26
C ALA A 236 13.71 -25.32 -4.73
N ASN A 237 13.35 -26.18 -5.68
CA ASN A 237 13.38 -25.83 -7.10
C ASN A 237 12.40 -24.69 -7.43
N VAL A 238 11.16 -24.76 -6.91
CA VAL A 238 10.17 -23.68 -7.08
C VAL A 238 10.67 -22.38 -6.46
N LEU A 239 11.22 -22.41 -5.25
CA LEU A 239 11.79 -21.22 -4.60
C LEU A 239 12.94 -20.61 -5.41
N GLU A 240 13.86 -21.44 -5.91
CA GLU A 240 14.97 -20.98 -6.76
C GLU A 240 14.46 -20.25 -8.02
N LEU A 241 13.49 -20.85 -8.70
CA LEU A 241 12.92 -20.32 -9.93
C LEU A 241 12.12 -19.04 -9.68
N LEU A 242 11.40 -18.94 -8.56
CA LEU A 242 10.66 -17.74 -8.18
C LEU A 242 11.58 -16.59 -7.81
N LEU A 243 12.59 -16.84 -6.97
CA LEU A 243 13.58 -15.83 -6.61
C LEU A 243 14.25 -15.26 -7.86
N LYS A 244 14.57 -16.14 -8.81
CA LYS A 244 15.13 -15.74 -10.10
C LYS A 244 14.15 -14.92 -10.94
N LEU A 245 12.89 -15.35 -11.05
CA LEU A 245 11.85 -14.63 -11.78
C LEU A 245 11.68 -13.20 -11.25
N VAL A 246 11.46 -13.06 -9.94
CA VAL A 246 11.19 -11.76 -9.33
C VAL A 246 12.42 -10.87 -9.33
N LEU A 247 13.63 -11.44 -9.18
CA LEU A 247 14.89 -10.71 -9.32
C LEU A 247 15.01 -10.11 -10.73
N LEU A 248 14.76 -10.90 -11.77
CA LEU A 248 14.88 -10.45 -13.15
C LEU A 248 13.84 -9.38 -13.51
N ILE A 249 12.60 -9.51 -13.02
CA ILE A 249 11.58 -8.47 -13.15
C ILE A 249 12.04 -7.19 -12.43
N GLY A 250 12.48 -7.32 -11.17
CA GLY A 250 12.98 -6.21 -10.36
C GLY A 250 14.16 -5.49 -11.03
N LEU A 251 15.18 -6.22 -11.48
CA LEU A 251 16.36 -5.66 -12.17
C LEU A 251 15.99 -4.94 -13.46
N THR A 252 15.05 -5.49 -14.22
CA THR A 252 14.53 -4.85 -15.42
C THR A 252 13.87 -3.52 -15.09
N ILE A 253 13.03 -3.49 -14.05
CA ILE A 253 12.40 -2.24 -13.61
C ILE A 253 13.43 -1.25 -13.06
N THR A 254 14.44 -1.69 -12.32
CA THR A 254 15.49 -0.80 -11.81
C THR A 254 16.29 -0.17 -12.96
N VAL A 255 16.74 -0.97 -13.94
CA VAL A 255 17.60 -0.48 -15.03
C VAL A 255 16.85 0.44 -15.99
N PHE A 256 15.66 0.02 -16.46
CA PHE A 256 14.89 0.83 -17.40
C PHE A 256 14.09 1.92 -16.67
N GLY A 257 13.52 1.62 -15.51
CA GLY A 257 12.79 2.62 -14.71
C GLY A 257 13.65 3.83 -14.37
N TYR A 258 14.95 3.65 -14.12
CA TYR A 258 15.86 4.77 -13.86
C TYR A 258 15.90 5.78 -15.03
N ALA A 259 16.25 5.32 -16.23
CA ALA A 259 16.42 6.18 -17.40
C ALA A 259 15.10 6.73 -17.99
N TYR A 260 13.98 6.06 -17.73
CA TYR A 260 12.67 6.43 -18.28
C TYR A 260 11.75 7.14 -17.27
N SER A 261 12.22 7.36 -16.03
CA SER A 261 11.42 7.99 -14.96
C SER A 261 10.91 9.38 -15.33
N GLN A 262 11.78 10.25 -15.87
CA GLN A 262 11.38 11.60 -16.27
C GLN A 262 10.34 11.58 -17.38
N LEU A 263 10.55 10.76 -18.41
CA LEU A 263 9.60 10.61 -19.52
C LEU A 263 8.25 10.04 -19.04
N ALA A 264 8.27 9.04 -18.18
CA ALA A 264 7.06 8.42 -17.65
C ALA A 264 6.22 9.41 -16.84
N LEU A 265 6.87 10.21 -15.98
CA LEU A 265 6.18 11.25 -15.21
C LEU A 265 5.69 12.39 -16.10
N ASP A 266 6.42 12.76 -17.14
CA ASP A 266 6.00 13.81 -18.08
C ASP A 266 4.75 13.39 -18.88
N ILE A 267 4.69 12.11 -19.29
CA ILE A 267 3.50 11.56 -19.95
C ILE A 267 2.31 11.51 -18.98
N TYR A 268 2.56 11.19 -17.70
CA TYR A 268 1.50 10.98 -16.72
C TYR A 268 0.91 12.29 -16.17
N GLY A 269 1.76 13.20 -15.71
CA GLY A 269 1.35 14.45 -15.05
C GLY A 269 2.01 15.72 -15.59
N GLY A 270 2.71 15.63 -16.72
CA GLY A 270 3.38 16.77 -17.34
C GLY A 270 4.52 17.35 -16.50
N SER A 271 4.84 18.62 -16.74
CA SER A 271 5.92 19.34 -16.07
C SER A 271 5.76 19.41 -14.55
N MET A 272 4.53 19.29 -14.02
CA MET A 272 4.29 19.29 -12.58
C MET A 272 4.99 18.13 -11.87
N LEU A 273 5.08 16.95 -12.52
CA LEU A 273 5.75 15.77 -11.97
C LEU A 273 7.12 15.51 -12.59
N SER A 274 7.35 15.94 -13.83
CA SER A 274 8.62 15.72 -14.52
C SER A 274 9.68 16.77 -14.19
N THR A 275 9.29 17.89 -13.56
CA THR A 275 10.21 18.88 -13.00
C THR A 275 10.26 18.77 -11.47
N GLY A 276 11.40 19.10 -10.86
CA GLY A 276 11.60 18.98 -9.41
C GLY A 276 12.03 17.57 -8.97
N THR A 277 11.54 17.11 -7.82
CA THR A 277 11.98 15.88 -7.13
C THR A 277 11.38 14.59 -7.71
N GLY A 278 10.33 14.69 -8.55
CA GLY A 278 9.58 13.55 -9.08
C GLY A 278 10.43 12.50 -9.82
N PRO A 279 11.24 12.88 -10.82
CA PRO A 279 12.06 11.92 -11.57
C PRO A 279 13.04 11.16 -10.66
N ASP A 280 13.71 11.86 -9.74
CA ASP A 280 14.65 11.24 -8.80
C ASP A 280 13.95 10.32 -7.80
N LEU A 281 12.76 10.69 -7.35
CA LEU A 281 11.92 9.80 -6.53
C LEU A 281 11.57 8.52 -7.28
N LEU A 282 11.10 8.60 -8.52
CA LEU A 282 10.73 7.42 -9.29
C LEU A 282 11.95 6.55 -9.66
N ARG A 283 13.12 7.18 -9.87
CA ARG A 283 14.41 6.48 -10.04
C ARG A 283 14.76 5.65 -8.80
N CYS A 284 14.72 6.26 -7.62
CA CYS A 284 14.96 5.56 -6.36
C CYS A 284 13.88 4.51 -6.07
N TYR A 285 12.62 4.81 -6.40
CA TYR A 285 11.53 3.85 -6.27
C TYR A 285 11.72 2.63 -7.17
N SER A 286 12.27 2.81 -8.37
CA SER A 286 12.58 1.71 -9.28
C SER A 286 13.61 0.74 -8.69
N LEU A 287 14.53 1.23 -7.85
CA LEU A 287 15.39 0.38 -7.02
C LEU A 287 14.59 -0.26 -5.87
N TYR A 288 13.72 0.48 -5.20
CA TYR A 288 12.88 -0.06 -4.14
C TYR A 288 11.98 -1.22 -4.59
N VAL A 289 11.49 -1.21 -5.83
CA VAL A 289 10.72 -2.32 -6.44
C VAL A 289 11.54 -3.63 -6.46
N LEU A 290 12.85 -3.57 -6.67
CA LEU A 290 13.73 -4.74 -6.59
C LEU A 290 13.78 -5.32 -5.16
N PHE A 291 13.81 -4.47 -4.15
CA PHE A 291 13.73 -4.91 -2.75
C PHE A 291 12.37 -5.54 -2.44
N LEU A 292 11.26 -4.94 -2.90
CA LEU A 292 9.92 -5.51 -2.73
C LEU A 292 9.79 -6.89 -3.38
N ALA A 293 10.32 -7.06 -4.59
CA ALA A 293 10.34 -8.32 -5.33
C ALA A 293 11.00 -9.45 -4.52
N ILE A 294 12.23 -9.22 -4.04
CA ILE A 294 13.00 -10.23 -3.30
C ILE A 294 12.39 -10.47 -1.92
N ASN A 295 11.96 -9.40 -1.24
CA ASN A 295 11.35 -9.49 0.09
C ASN A 295 10.09 -10.35 0.06
N GLY A 296 9.14 -10.09 -0.86
CA GLY A 296 7.88 -10.83 -0.93
C GLY A 296 8.09 -12.34 -1.03
N VAL A 297 8.95 -12.81 -1.95
CA VAL A 297 9.20 -14.25 -2.13
C VAL A 297 9.98 -14.88 -0.97
N THR A 298 11.02 -14.21 -0.45
CA THR A 298 11.81 -14.75 0.66
C THR A 298 11.01 -14.81 1.96
N GLU A 299 10.19 -13.80 2.22
CA GLU A 299 9.37 -13.69 3.41
C GLU A 299 8.16 -14.63 3.36
N CYS A 300 7.50 -14.79 2.21
CA CYS A 300 6.37 -15.70 2.09
C CYS A 300 6.79 -17.16 2.33
N PHE A 301 7.95 -17.59 1.81
CA PHE A 301 8.50 -18.92 2.08
C PHE A 301 8.81 -19.09 3.57
N THR A 302 9.45 -18.09 4.18
CA THR A 302 9.80 -18.09 5.60
C THR A 302 8.55 -18.24 6.48
N PHE A 303 7.52 -17.43 6.23
CA PHE A 303 6.26 -17.48 6.96
C PHE A 303 5.45 -18.75 6.73
N ALA A 304 5.57 -19.38 5.55
CA ALA A 304 4.91 -20.65 5.26
C ALA A 304 5.45 -21.79 6.14
N LEU A 305 6.70 -21.70 6.59
CA LEU A 305 7.41 -22.74 7.33
C LEU A 305 7.51 -22.52 8.84
N MET A 306 7.58 -21.25 9.28
CA MET A 306 7.76 -20.93 10.69
C MET A 306 6.66 -21.53 11.58
N CYS A 307 7.09 -22.06 12.72
CA CYS A 307 6.24 -22.42 13.86
C CYS A 307 5.62 -21.18 14.51
N LYS A 308 4.60 -21.38 15.34
CA LYS A 308 3.94 -20.29 16.06
C LYS A 308 4.92 -19.48 16.90
N GLU A 309 5.80 -20.15 17.64
CA GLU A 309 6.80 -19.51 18.50
C GLU A 309 7.81 -18.69 17.68
N GLU A 310 8.13 -19.14 16.48
CA GLU A 310 9.04 -18.45 15.57
C GLU A 310 8.37 -17.24 14.93
N VAL A 311 7.08 -17.35 14.57
CA VAL A 311 6.26 -16.22 14.09
C VAL A 311 6.12 -15.16 15.18
N ASP A 312 5.86 -15.56 16.43
CA ASP A 312 5.76 -14.62 17.55
C ASP A 312 7.09 -13.89 17.79
N ARG A 313 8.22 -14.62 17.76
CA ARG A 313 9.56 -14.02 17.81
C ARG A 313 9.81 -13.09 16.63
N TYR A 314 9.42 -13.48 15.42
CA TYR A 314 9.57 -12.67 14.22
C TYR A 314 8.75 -11.38 14.31
N ASN A 315 7.51 -11.44 14.81
CA ASN A 315 6.67 -10.26 15.03
C ASN A 315 7.31 -9.29 16.03
N PHE A 316 7.97 -9.80 17.08
CA PHE A 316 8.72 -8.96 18.00
C PHE A 316 9.95 -8.31 17.34
N VAL A 317 10.68 -9.06 16.51
CA VAL A 317 11.79 -8.50 15.71
C VAL A 317 11.28 -7.44 14.74
N MET A 318 10.16 -7.69 14.05
CA MET A 318 9.52 -6.71 13.15
C MET A 318 9.13 -5.43 13.89
N LEU A 319 8.62 -5.53 15.13
CA LEU A 319 8.32 -4.35 15.94
C LEU A 319 9.58 -3.51 16.21
N ALA A 320 10.71 -4.16 16.52
CA ALA A 320 11.99 -3.49 16.73
C ALA A 320 12.53 -2.87 15.43
N LEU A 321 12.37 -3.55 14.30
CA LEU A 321 12.72 -3.05 12.97
C LEU A 321 11.88 -1.85 12.57
N SER A 322 10.57 -1.84 12.87
CA SER A 322 9.71 -0.69 12.63
C SER A 322 10.16 0.55 13.40
N PHE A 323 10.61 0.40 14.65
CA PHE A 323 11.18 1.52 15.40
C PHE A 323 12.48 2.03 14.77
N THR A 324 13.36 1.10 14.36
CA THR A 324 14.62 1.44 13.68
C THR A 324 14.36 2.14 12.35
N PHE A 325 13.37 1.68 11.58
CA PHE A 325 12.90 2.32 10.36
C PHE A 325 12.43 3.75 10.63
N LEU A 326 11.59 3.99 11.64
CA LEU A 326 11.12 5.35 11.98
C LEU A 326 12.29 6.29 12.27
N CYS A 327 13.29 5.84 13.04
CA CYS A 327 14.50 6.63 13.31
C CYS A 327 15.29 6.92 12.04
N ILE A 328 15.56 5.90 11.23
CA ILE A 328 16.34 6.05 9.99
C ILE A 328 15.62 6.92 8.97
N SER A 329 14.29 6.75 8.83
CA SER A 329 13.44 7.60 8.01
C SER A 329 13.54 9.05 8.43
N TYR A 330 13.49 9.36 9.74
CA TYR A 330 13.69 10.72 10.21
C TYR A 330 15.06 11.29 9.80
N PHE A 331 16.16 10.56 10.04
CA PHE A 331 17.51 11.02 9.71
C PHE A 331 17.75 11.17 8.20
N LEU A 332 17.39 10.16 7.40
CA LEU A 332 17.59 10.19 5.95
C LEU A 332 16.69 11.22 5.27
N THR A 333 15.46 11.39 5.75
CA THR A 333 14.55 12.40 5.19
C THR A 333 15.03 13.81 5.52
N HIS A 334 15.61 14.03 6.70
CA HIS A 334 16.25 15.33 6.99
C HIS A 334 17.43 15.61 6.03
N TRP A 335 18.20 14.59 5.66
CA TRP A 335 19.38 14.77 4.82
C TRP A 335 19.06 14.87 3.32
N HIS A 336 18.17 14.02 2.80
CA HIS A 336 17.90 13.87 1.36
C HIS A 336 16.42 14.08 0.98
N GLY A 337 15.61 14.66 1.87
CA GLY A 337 14.20 14.89 1.63
C GLY A 337 13.45 13.59 1.34
N SER A 338 12.51 13.65 0.39
CA SER A 338 11.58 12.56 0.06
C SER A 338 12.31 11.33 -0.51
N ILE A 339 13.46 11.53 -1.16
CA ILE A 339 14.35 10.46 -1.63
C ILE A 339 14.93 9.69 -0.43
N GLY A 340 15.34 10.42 0.62
CA GLY A 340 15.83 9.83 1.86
C GLY A 340 14.79 8.90 2.51
N PHE A 341 13.51 9.24 2.39
CA PHE A 341 12.42 8.41 2.85
C PHE A 341 12.32 7.07 2.08
N ILE A 342 12.42 7.10 0.74
CA ILE A 342 12.47 5.86 -0.07
C ILE A 342 13.70 5.01 0.29
N LEU A 343 14.85 5.65 0.52
CA LEU A 343 16.07 4.95 0.92
C LEU A 343 15.94 4.28 2.29
N ALA A 344 15.26 4.91 3.25
CA ALA A 344 14.94 4.29 4.53
C ALA A 344 14.04 3.05 4.36
N ASN A 345 13.07 3.11 3.45
CA ASN A 345 12.25 1.97 3.06
C ASN A 345 13.09 0.84 2.41
N CYS A 346 14.04 1.18 1.54
CA CYS A 346 14.99 0.21 0.98
C CYS A 346 15.83 -0.46 2.07
N PHE A 347 16.32 0.32 3.05
CA PHE A 347 17.08 -0.20 4.18
C PHE A 347 16.24 -1.16 5.04
N ASN A 348 15.01 -0.78 5.36
CA ASN A 348 14.07 -1.64 6.10
C ASN A 348 13.81 -2.96 5.37
N MET A 349 13.52 -2.91 4.08
CA MET A 349 13.36 -4.12 3.26
C MET A 349 14.66 -4.93 3.16
N GLY A 350 15.82 -4.27 3.10
CA GLY A 350 17.13 -4.92 3.11
C GLY A 350 17.36 -5.77 4.37
N ILE A 351 17.02 -5.26 5.55
CA ILE A 351 17.11 -6.04 6.79
C ILE A 351 16.14 -7.22 6.78
N ARG A 352 14.89 -7.01 6.32
CA ARG A 352 13.89 -8.09 6.23
C ARG A 352 14.35 -9.20 5.29
N ILE A 353 14.88 -8.83 4.11
CA ILE A 353 15.49 -9.77 3.17
C ILE A 353 16.65 -10.52 3.83
N ALA A 354 17.56 -9.84 4.53
CA ALA A 354 18.68 -10.48 5.20
C ALA A 354 18.22 -11.50 6.25
N HIS A 355 17.20 -11.16 7.04
CA HIS A 355 16.61 -12.08 8.01
C HIS A 355 15.96 -13.31 7.33
N SER A 356 15.16 -13.10 6.28
CA SER A 356 14.52 -14.20 5.55
C SER A 356 15.53 -15.07 4.82
N ILE A 357 16.57 -14.49 4.21
CA ILE A 357 17.67 -15.23 3.58
C ILE A 357 18.44 -16.05 4.62
N HIS A 358 18.69 -15.49 5.82
CA HIS A 358 19.34 -16.22 6.90
C HIS A 358 18.51 -17.44 7.32
N TYR A 359 17.19 -17.28 7.48
CA TYR A 359 16.29 -18.39 7.78
C TYR A 359 16.29 -19.46 6.68
N ILE A 360 16.17 -19.06 5.40
CA ILE A 360 16.21 -19.98 4.25
C ILE A 360 17.54 -20.73 4.21
N TYR A 361 18.66 -20.03 4.43
CA TYR A 361 19.98 -20.63 4.44
C TYR A 361 20.10 -21.69 5.54
N ASP A 362 19.68 -21.36 6.77
CA ASP A 362 19.74 -22.27 7.90
C ASP A 362 18.83 -23.49 7.71
N TYR A 363 17.62 -23.28 7.17
CA TYR A 363 16.68 -24.35 6.85
C TYR A 363 17.28 -25.35 5.86
N PHE A 364 17.87 -24.88 4.74
CA PHE A 364 18.48 -25.75 3.74
C PHE A 364 19.95 -26.15 4.03
N LYS A 365 20.55 -25.67 5.13
CA LYS A 365 21.98 -25.85 5.41
C LYS A 365 22.42 -27.31 5.41
N GLU A 366 21.58 -28.17 5.98
CA GLU A 366 21.82 -29.61 6.12
C GLU A 366 21.34 -30.44 4.91
N SER A 367 20.83 -29.77 3.86
CA SER A 367 20.38 -30.39 2.63
C SER A 367 21.37 -30.18 1.49
N THR A 368 21.19 -30.91 0.38
CA THR A 368 21.95 -30.70 -0.86
C THR A 368 21.43 -29.52 -1.69
N TYR A 369 20.25 -29.00 -1.38
CA TYR A 369 19.58 -27.95 -2.15
C TYR A 369 20.03 -26.55 -1.73
N ARG A 370 20.15 -25.65 -2.70
CA ARG A 370 20.63 -24.27 -2.51
C ARG A 370 19.74 -23.26 -3.25
N PRO A 371 18.46 -23.09 -2.87
CA PRO A 371 17.52 -22.28 -3.64
C PRO A 371 17.91 -20.79 -3.76
N LEU A 372 18.75 -20.29 -2.86
CA LEU A 372 19.30 -18.93 -2.92
C LEU A 372 20.18 -18.69 -4.16
N THR A 373 20.61 -19.73 -4.89
CA THR A 373 21.27 -19.57 -6.20
C THR A 373 20.38 -18.86 -7.22
N GLY A 374 19.06 -18.88 -7.02
CA GLY A 374 18.12 -18.11 -7.85
C GLY A 374 18.36 -16.60 -7.81
N LEU A 375 18.99 -16.09 -6.74
CA LEU A 375 19.37 -14.68 -6.62
C LEU A 375 20.65 -14.31 -7.39
N LEU A 376 21.33 -15.29 -7.99
CA LEU A 376 22.54 -15.10 -8.78
C LEU A 376 22.22 -15.24 -10.28
N PRO A 377 21.98 -14.12 -10.99
CA PRO A 377 21.78 -14.16 -12.44
C PRO A 377 23.10 -14.48 -13.15
N SER A 378 23.01 -14.96 -14.40
CA SER A 378 24.22 -15.24 -15.17
C SER A 378 25.09 -13.98 -15.34
N PRO A 379 26.43 -14.08 -15.23
CA PRO A 379 27.32 -12.92 -15.37
C PRO A 379 27.17 -12.19 -16.71
N PHE A 380 26.84 -12.93 -17.77
CA PHE A 380 26.56 -12.37 -19.09
C PHE A 380 25.29 -11.51 -19.09
N LEU A 381 24.22 -11.95 -18.43
CA LEU A 381 22.98 -11.17 -18.31
C LEU A 381 23.19 -9.91 -17.46
N VAL A 382 23.99 -9.99 -16.40
CA VAL A 382 24.38 -8.80 -15.60
C VAL A 382 25.13 -7.79 -16.47
N LEU A 383 26.07 -8.25 -17.30
CA LEU A 383 26.80 -7.39 -18.23
C LEU A 383 25.83 -6.69 -19.21
N ILE A 384 24.85 -7.42 -19.75
CA ILE A 384 23.83 -6.82 -20.63
C ILE A 384 22.97 -5.79 -19.89
N TYR A 385 22.58 -6.04 -18.63
CA TYR A 385 21.87 -5.03 -17.83
C TYR A 385 22.71 -3.76 -17.62
N ILE A 386 24.00 -3.90 -17.31
CA ILE A 386 24.91 -2.76 -17.16
C ILE A 386 25.02 -1.98 -18.47
N ILE A 387 25.28 -2.67 -19.59
CA ILE A 387 25.39 -2.04 -20.91
C ILE A 387 24.09 -1.33 -21.28
N SER A 388 22.94 -2.01 -21.14
CA SER A 388 21.63 -1.42 -21.40
C SER A 388 21.39 -0.19 -20.53
N GLY A 389 21.70 -0.24 -19.23
CA GLY A 389 21.55 0.91 -18.33
C GLY A 389 22.43 2.10 -18.69
N VAL A 390 23.68 1.85 -19.11
CA VAL A 390 24.59 2.90 -19.58
C VAL A 390 24.05 3.53 -20.87
N ILE A 391 23.62 2.72 -21.84
CA ILE A 391 23.08 3.20 -23.12
C ILE A 391 21.80 4.01 -22.91
N THR A 392 20.86 3.51 -22.10
CA THR A 392 19.60 4.23 -21.83
C THR A 392 19.83 5.49 -21.01
N GLY A 393 20.75 5.48 -20.05
CA GLY A 393 21.14 6.68 -19.30
C GLY A 393 21.78 7.76 -20.19
N PHE A 394 22.69 7.38 -21.10
CA PHE A 394 23.19 8.33 -22.11
C PHE A 394 22.07 8.84 -23.02
N SER A 395 21.18 7.94 -23.47
CA SER A 395 20.04 8.30 -24.30
C SER A 395 19.13 9.32 -23.62
N GLU A 396 18.89 9.18 -22.31
CA GLU A 396 18.11 10.13 -21.51
C GLU A 396 18.76 11.52 -21.55
N VAL A 397 20.05 11.62 -21.20
CA VAL A 397 20.78 12.92 -21.16
C VAL A 397 20.81 13.60 -22.54
N PHE A 398 20.94 12.84 -23.62
CA PHE A 398 21.04 13.42 -24.96
C PHE A 398 19.69 13.72 -25.62
N PHE A 399 18.66 12.91 -25.39
CA PHE A 399 17.41 12.97 -26.15
C PHE A 399 16.16 13.31 -25.33
N CYS A 400 16.18 13.15 -24.00
CA CYS A 400 15.05 13.49 -23.12
C CYS A 400 15.26 14.87 -22.44
N CYS A 401 14.23 15.66 -22.11
CA CYS A 401 12.85 15.60 -22.62
C CYS A 401 12.33 16.95 -23.17
N ASP A 402 13.19 17.96 -23.29
CA ASP A 402 12.84 19.32 -23.75
C ASP A 402 13.05 19.53 -25.25
N LYS A 403 13.66 18.56 -25.94
CA LYS A 403 14.03 18.63 -27.37
C LYS A 403 12.89 18.24 -28.34
N GLY A 404 11.65 18.23 -27.86
CA GLY A 404 10.44 17.90 -28.63
C GLY A 404 10.18 16.39 -28.82
N TRP A 405 9.06 16.06 -29.45
CA TRP A 405 8.55 14.69 -29.59
C TRP A 405 9.47 13.76 -30.39
N MET A 406 10.19 14.26 -31.39
CA MET A 406 11.11 13.43 -32.18
C MET A 406 12.26 12.89 -31.33
N ALA A 407 12.83 13.71 -30.44
CA ALA A 407 13.89 13.27 -29.53
C ALA A 407 13.36 12.26 -28.50
N ARG A 408 12.13 12.46 -28.00
CA ARG A 408 11.45 11.48 -27.13
C ARG A 408 11.24 10.13 -27.82
N LEU A 409 10.84 10.12 -29.09
CA LEU A 409 10.68 8.89 -29.88
C LEU A 409 12.00 8.16 -30.11
N ILE A 410 13.09 8.89 -30.34
CA ILE A 410 14.44 8.30 -30.43
C ILE A 410 14.81 7.65 -29.08
N HIS A 411 14.60 8.36 -27.97
CA HIS A 411 14.86 7.83 -26.63
C HIS A 411 14.06 6.54 -26.34
N ILE A 412 12.77 6.53 -26.68
CA ILE A 412 11.92 5.33 -26.57
C ILE A 412 12.47 4.19 -27.42
N SER A 413 12.85 4.48 -28.67
CA SER A 413 13.35 3.47 -29.62
C SER A 413 14.64 2.80 -29.11
N VAL A 414 15.57 3.58 -28.57
CA VAL A 414 16.80 3.06 -27.93
C VAL A 414 16.45 2.12 -26.77
N GLY A 415 15.48 2.51 -25.94
CA GLY A 415 15.01 1.69 -24.82
C GLY A 415 14.39 0.38 -25.28
N THR A 416 13.52 0.43 -26.30
CA THR A 416 12.88 -0.76 -26.85
C THR A 416 13.92 -1.75 -27.40
N LEU A 417 14.96 -1.25 -28.09
CA LEU A 417 16.05 -2.10 -28.59
C LEU A 417 16.87 -2.73 -27.46
N CYS A 418 17.26 -1.93 -26.46
CA CYS A 418 18.00 -2.44 -25.29
C CYS A 418 17.17 -3.44 -24.49
N PHE A 419 15.89 -3.16 -24.28
CA PHE A 419 14.94 -4.04 -23.61
C PHE A 419 14.78 -5.36 -24.35
N ALA A 420 14.58 -5.31 -25.68
CA ALA A 420 14.49 -6.51 -26.50
C ALA A 420 15.78 -7.34 -26.42
N ALA A 421 16.96 -6.71 -26.47
CA ALA A 421 18.25 -7.41 -26.31
C ALA A 421 18.39 -8.07 -24.93
N THR A 422 17.99 -7.38 -23.86
CA THR A 422 17.98 -7.93 -22.50
C THR A 422 17.03 -9.13 -22.39
N ILE A 423 15.81 -9.02 -22.92
CA ILE A 423 14.82 -10.10 -22.90
C ILE A 423 15.30 -11.31 -23.72
N ILE A 424 15.83 -11.09 -24.94
CA ILE A 424 16.40 -12.18 -25.75
C ILE A 424 17.54 -12.87 -25.01
N THR A 425 18.43 -12.10 -24.39
CA THR A 425 19.54 -12.65 -23.59
C THR A 425 19.00 -13.48 -22.43
N MET A 426 18.01 -12.96 -21.70
CA MET A 426 17.33 -13.69 -20.62
C MET A 426 16.74 -15.01 -21.13
N PHE A 427 16.10 -15.01 -22.30
CA PHE A 427 15.57 -16.23 -22.93
C PHE A 427 16.68 -17.23 -23.33
N CYS A 428 17.87 -16.75 -23.70
CA CYS A 428 18.98 -17.62 -24.07
C CYS A 428 19.75 -18.17 -22.86
N THR A 429 19.94 -17.37 -21.81
CA THR A 429 20.76 -17.75 -20.65
C THR A 429 19.95 -18.50 -19.59
N GLU A 430 18.66 -18.18 -19.42
CA GLU A 430 17.83 -18.69 -18.32
C GLU A 430 16.83 -19.78 -18.74
N THR A 431 17.35 -20.81 -19.41
CA THR A 431 16.56 -21.93 -19.98
C THR A 431 15.69 -22.66 -18.96
N LYS A 432 16.17 -22.85 -17.72
CA LYS A 432 15.41 -23.49 -16.63
C LYS A 432 14.17 -22.69 -16.24
N LEU A 433 14.28 -21.36 -16.18
CA LEU A 433 13.17 -20.48 -15.82
C LEU A 433 12.08 -20.50 -16.89
N ILE A 434 12.48 -20.50 -18.16
CA ILE A 434 11.54 -20.51 -19.29
C ILE A 434 10.78 -21.82 -19.35
N HIS A 435 11.46 -22.95 -19.09
CA HIS A 435 10.80 -24.24 -19.02
C HIS A 435 9.75 -24.26 -17.90
N PHE A 436 10.07 -23.71 -16.73
CA PHE A 436 9.12 -23.59 -15.63
C PHE A 436 7.88 -22.76 -16.00
N VAL A 437 8.08 -21.56 -16.56
CA VAL A 437 6.98 -20.67 -16.98
C VAL A 437 6.11 -21.30 -18.07
N ARG A 438 6.68 -22.12 -18.97
CA ARG A 438 5.91 -22.83 -20.02
C ARG A 438 5.16 -24.07 -19.51
N SER A 439 5.57 -24.62 -18.38
CA SER A 439 5.00 -25.86 -17.81
C SER A 439 3.84 -25.63 -16.84
N GLN A 440 3.65 -24.38 -16.41
CA GLN A 440 2.50 -23.90 -15.65
C GLN A 440 1.45 -23.35 -16.61
#